data_AF-A0A6U4NH68-F1
#
_entry.id   AF-A0A6U4NH68-F1
#
_cell.length_a   1.000
_cell.length_b   1.000
_cell.length_c   1.000
_cell.angle_alpha   90.00
_cell.angle_beta   90.00
_cell.angle_gamma   90.00
#
_symmetry.space_group_name_H-M   'P 1'
#
loop_
_entity.id
_entity.type
_entity.pdbx_description
1 polymer ?
#
loop_
_entity_poly.entity_id
_entity_poly.type
_entity_poly.pdbx_seq_one_letter_code
_entity_poly.pdbx_strand_id
1 'polypeptide(L)'
;PEPAVPPARDVEKGAAPGPSVRQVDDFYSPLTPEVYLEIRIKKYLAFYQRRIPQYARDRYIFKGILVLLASTASAVSAYGLSVWALVIASAAAALTSWTEFADTGRKVERYTRAVVELENLVSHWKSLTEVEKASPITIYNVVITGESIISDERVAWVSTAQKSPNEKDDGGDDKGGEKGKVSKEGPRQAASGSKVHPS
;
A
#
# COMPACT_ATOMS: atom_id res chain seq x y z
N PRO A 1 16.06 20.30 -61.65
CA PRO A 1 15.85 18.94 -61.09
C PRO A 1 15.12 19.01 -59.75
N GLU A 2 13.80 18.87 -59.83
CA GLU A 2 12.82 18.97 -58.75
C GLU A 2 12.82 17.68 -57.90
N PRO A 3 12.80 17.75 -56.55
CA PRO A 3 12.66 16.55 -55.74
C PRO A 3 11.18 16.14 -55.64
N ALA A 4 10.90 14.92 -56.11
CA ALA A 4 9.58 14.30 -56.08
C ALA A 4 9.03 14.17 -54.65
N VAL A 5 7.85 14.74 -54.44
CA VAL A 5 7.01 14.55 -53.24
C VAL A 5 6.39 13.15 -53.30
N PRO A 6 6.54 12.28 -52.27
CA PRO A 6 5.84 11.01 -52.24
C PRO A 6 4.33 11.22 -51.99
N PRO A 7 3.44 10.47 -52.67
CA PRO A 7 2.00 10.65 -52.51
C PRO A 7 1.53 10.23 -51.11
N ALA A 8 0.55 10.97 -50.61
CA ALA A 8 -0.13 10.75 -49.35
C ALA A 8 -0.60 9.30 -49.22
N ARG A 9 -0.28 8.66 -48.09
CA ARG A 9 -0.82 7.35 -47.73
C ARG A 9 -2.28 7.53 -47.33
N ASP A 10 -3.13 6.82 -48.05
CA ASP A 10 -4.55 6.71 -47.83
C ASP A 10 -4.86 6.29 -46.38
N VAL A 11 -5.76 7.04 -45.78
CA VAL A 11 -6.42 6.72 -44.51
C VAL A 11 -7.40 5.59 -44.81
N GLU A 12 -6.93 4.35 -44.71
CA GLU A 12 -7.82 3.18 -44.79
C GLU A 12 -8.54 3.00 -43.45
N LYS A 13 -9.80 3.43 -43.43
CA LYS A 13 -10.80 3.10 -42.41
C LYS A 13 -11.00 1.59 -42.31
N GLY A 14 -11.03 1.10 -41.07
CA GLY A 14 -11.96 0.04 -40.67
C GLY A 14 -11.56 -1.39 -41.05
N ALA A 15 -10.65 -1.98 -40.28
CA ALA A 15 -10.61 -3.43 -40.12
C ALA A 15 -10.19 -3.74 -38.68
N ALA A 16 -11.15 -4.15 -37.86
CA ALA A 16 -10.85 -4.81 -36.59
C ALA A 16 -10.27 -6.20 -36.90
N PRO A 17 -9.02 -6.53 -36.51
CA PRO A 17 -8.56 -7.89 -36.61
C PRO A 17 -9.13 -8.70 -35.44
N GLY A 18 -9.82 -9.80 -35.77
CA GLY A 18 -10.15 -10.86 -34.83
C GLY A 18 -8.89 -11.47 -34.19
N PRO A 19 -9.05 -12.28 -33.13
CA PRO A 19 -8.01 -12.53 -32.15
C PRO A 19 -6.99 -13.56 -32.65
N SER A 20 -5.68 -13.30 -32.50
CA SER A 20 -4.59 -14.31 -32.29
C SER A 20 -3.17 -13.89 -32.68
N VAL A 21 -2.78 -12.62 -32.58
CA VAL A 21 -1.37 -12.28 -32.32
C VAL A 21 -1.29 -12.00 -30.83
N ARG A 22 -0.29 -12.51 -30.11
CA ARG A 22 0.03 -12.02 -28.75
C ARG A 22 0.31 -10.53 -28.89
N GLN A 23 -0.72 -9.70 -28.81
CA GLN A 23 -0.63 -8.27 -28.93
C GLN A 23 -0.01 -7.81 -27.61
N VAL A 24 1.31 -7.69 -27.64
CA VAL A 24 2.09 -7.22 -26.51
C VAL A 24 1.80 -5.74 -26.38
N ASP A 25 1.32 -5.32 -25.20
CA ASP A 25 1.10 -3.92 -24.87
C ASP A 25 2.40 -3.13 -25.09
N ASP A 26 2.40 -2.26 -26.09
CA ASP A 26 3.52 -1.41 -26.47
C ASP A 26 3.43 -0.02 -25.83
N PHE A 27 2.41 0.23 -24.99
CA PHE A 27 2.20 1.45 -24.19
C PHE A 27 2.05 2.76 -24.96
N TYR A 28 2.28 2.78 -26.28
CA TYR A 28 2.30 3.99 -27.10
C TYR A 28 1.43 3.90 -28.36
N SER A 29 0.99 2.70 -28.77
CA SER A 29 0.10 2.60 -29.93
C SER A 29 -1.31 3.07 -29.61
N PRO A 30 -2.00 3.71 -30.57
CA PRO A 30 -3.42 4.00 -30.43
C PRO A 30 -4.20 2.69 -30.39
N LEU A 31 -4.91 2.46 -29.28
CA LEU A 31 -5.75 1.27 -29.07
C LEU A 31 -7.21 1.67 -29.02
N THR A 32 -8.09 0.80 -29.52
CA THR A 32 -9.52 0.95 -29.24
C THR A 32 -9.78 0.64 -27.75
N PRO A 33 -10.80 1.26 -27.14
CA PRO A 33 -11.11 1.07 -25.73
C PRO A 33 -11.32 -0.41 -25.35
N GLU A 34 -11.90 -1.19 -26.26
CA GLU A 34 -12.12 -2.62 -26.08
C GLU A 34 -10.78 -3.36 -26.00
N VAL A 35 -9.87 -3.09 -26.94
CA VAL A 35 -8.55 -3.71 -27.00
C VAL A 35 -7.71 -3.30 -25.79
N TYR A 36 -7.81 -2.06 -25.32
CA TYR A 36 -7.19 -1.59 -24.08
C TYR A 36 -7.63 -2.40 -22.85
N LEU A 37 -8.94 -2.64 -22.70
CA LEU A 37 -9.47 -3.44 -21.59
C LEU A 37 -8.97 -4.89 -21.64
N GLU A 38 -8.88 -5.47 -22.83
CA GLU A 38 -8.46 -6.85 -23.00
C GLU A 38 -6.96 -7.07 -22.75
N ILE A 39 -6.12 -6.22 -23.32
CA ILE A 39 -4.66 -6.43 -23.28
C ILE A 39 -4.09 -5.98 -21.95
N ARG A 40 -4.60 -4.87 -21.40
CA ARG A 40 -3.99 -4.19 -20.25
C ARG A 40 -4.74 -4.50 -18.97
N ILE A 41 -6.01 -4.13 -18.90
CA ILE A 41 -6.79 -4.27 -17.66
C ILE A 41 -6.93 -5.74 -17.24
N LYS A 42 -7.33 -6.64 -18.15
CA LYS A 42 -7.44 -8.08 -17.82
C LYS A 42 -6.09 -8.70 -17.43
N LYS A 43 -4.98 -8.25 -18.02
CA LYS A 43 -3.63 -8.73 -17.68
C LYS A 43 -3.24 -8.33 -16.26
N TYR A 44 -3.47 -7.07 -15.86
CA TYR A 44 -3.23 -6.61 -14.50
C TYR A 44 -4.17 -7.29 -13.48
N LEU A 45 -5.44 -7.47 -13.84
CA LEU A 45 -6.42 -8.20 -13.03
C LEU A 45 -5.97 -9.64 -12.76
N ALA A 46 -5.57 -10.38 -13.80
CA ALA A 46 -5.05 -11.74 -13.65
C ALA A 46 -3.76 -11.80 -12.82
N PHE A 47 -2.90 -10.80 -12.96
CA PHE A 47 -1.68 -10.69 -12.18
C PHE A 47 -1.97 -10.51 -10.69
N TYR A 48 -2.90 -9.62 -10.32
CA TYR A 48 -3.28 -9.40 -8.93
C TYR A 48 -4.03 -10.60 -8.34
N GLN A 49 -5.03 -11.14 -9.05
CA GLN A 49 -5.81 -12.30 -8.61
C GLN A 49 -4.93 -13.53 -8.33
N ARG A 50 -3.86 -13.75 -9.11
CA ARG A 50 -2.93 -14.87 -8.88
C ARG A 50 -2.10 -14.71 -7.61
N ARG A 51 -1.79 -13.49 -7.19
CA ARG A 51 -0.91 -13.20 -6.05
C ARG A 51 -1.64 -13.13 -4.71
N ILE A 52 -2.89 -12.65 -4.70
CA ILE A 52 -3.74 -12.56 -3.49
C ILE A 52 -3.77 -13.87 -2.67
N PRO A 53 -4.05 -15.06 -3.24
CA PRO A 53 -4.13 -16.29 -2.45
C PRO A 53 -2.77 -16.76 -1.93
N GLN A 54 -1.67 -16.41 -2.61
CA GLN A 54 -0.32 -16.78 -2.16
C GLN A 54 0.03 -16.05 -0.86
N TYR A 55 -0.17 -14.74 -0.84
CA TYR A 55 0.07 -13.93 0.36
C TYR A 55 -0.88 -14.27 1.51
N ALA A 56 -2.13 -14.63 1.22
CA ALA A 56 -3.05 -15.12 2.23
C ALA A 56 -2.54 -16.43 2.87
N ARG A 57 -2.04 -17.38 2.07
CA ARG A 57 -1.44 -18.62 2.58
C ARG A 57 -0.19 -18.35 3.41
N ASP A 58 0.69 -17.47 2.95
CA ASP A 58 1.90 -17.11 3.70
C ASP A 58 1.54 -16.54 5.08
N ARG A 59 0.51 -15.69 5.16
CA ARG A 59 -0.01 -15.17 6.44
C ARG A 59 -0.47 -16.29 7.38
N TYR A 60 -1.18 -17.29 6.87
CA TYR A 60 -1.59 -18.44 7.68
C TYR A 60 -0.42 -19.32 8.11
N ILE A 61 0.57 -19.52 7.23
CA ILE A 61 1.79 -20.28 7.55
C ILE A 61 2.57 -19.60 8.68
N PHE A 62 2.81 -18.29 8.59
CA PHE A 62 3.51 -17.56 9.65
C PHE A 62 2.77 -17.59 10.99
N LYS A 63 1.44 -17.45 10.97
CA LYS A 63 0.61 -17.63 12.18
C LYS A 63 0.75 -19.03 12.76
N GLY A 64 0.73 -20.06 11.92
CA GLY A 64 0.94 -21.45 12.35
C GLY A 64 2.31 -21.65 13.01
N ILE A 65 3.37 -21.11 12.41
CA ILE A 65 4.73 -21.18 12.97
C ILE A 65 4.79 -20.48 14.34
N LEU A 66 4.18 -19.30 14.48
CA LEU A 66 4.14 -18.60 15.78
C LEU A 66 3.44 -19.41 16.87
N VAL A 67 2.31 -20.05 16.56
CA VAL A 67 1.59 -20.94 17.50
C VAL A 67 2.45 -22.15 17.88
N LEU A 68 3.17 -22.74 16.92
CA LEU A 68 4.10 -23.84 17.18
C LEU A 68 5.28 -23.41 18.05
N LEU A 69 5.86 -22.23 17.83
CA LEU A 69 6.93 -21.70 18.67
C LEU A 69 6.42 -21.44 20.10
N ALA A 70 5.25 -20.83 20.25
CA ALA A 70 4.66 -20.56 21.57
C ALA A 70 4.35 -21.84 22.36
N SER A 71 3.76 -22.85 21.70
CA SER A 71 3.49 -24.15 22.33
C SER A 71 4.78 -24.90 22.68
N THR A 72 5.79 -24.88 21.81
CA THR A 72 7.09 -25.52 22.07
C THR A 72 7.83 -24.81 23.20
N ALA A 73 7.85 -23.48 23.23
CA ALA A 73 8.44 -22.71 24.33
C ALA A 73 7.78 -23.06 25.68
N SER A 74 6.46 -23.18 25.70
CA SER A 74 5.69 -23.56 26.90
C SER A 74 6.04 -24.98 27.37
N ALA A 75 6.09 -25.94 26.44
CA ALA A 75 6.46 -27.32 26.75
C ALA A 75 7.91 -27.43 27.28
N VAL A 76 8.87 -26.79 26.60
CA VAL A 76 10.28 -26.78 27.00
C VAL A 76 10.47 -26.13 28.37
N SER A 77 9.73 -25.07 28.67
CA SER A 77 9.74 -24.44 29.99
C SER A 77 9.25 -25.39 31.10
N ALA A 78 8.28 -26.27 30.81
CA ALA A 78 7.78 -27.24 31.78
C ALA A 78 8.81 -28.32 32.15
N TYR A 79 9.76 -28.63 31.26
CA TYR A 79 10.86 -29.56 31.53
C TYR A 79 12.07 -28.90 32.23
N GLY A 80 11.96 -27.64 32.66
CA GLY A 80 13.04 -26.92 33.35
C GLY A 80 14.16 -26.43 32.43
N LEU A 81 13.97 -26.50 31.10
CA LEU A 81 14.95 -26.09 30.08
C LEU A 81 14.79 -24.59 29.73
N SER A 82 14.86 -23.71 30.73
CA SER A 82 14.51 -22.29 30.59
C SER A 82 15.35 -21.53 29.55
N VAL A 83 16.63 -21.89 29.36
CA VAL A 83 17.49 -21.27 28.34
C VAL A 83 16.96 -21.53 26.93
N TRP A 84 16.50 -22.74 26.64
CA TRP A 84 15.93 -23.08 25.35
C TRP A 84 14.58 -22.40 25.12
N ALA A 85 13.76 -22.25 26.17
CA ALA A 85 12.52 -21.48 26.08
C ALA A 85 12.78 -20.01 25.70
N LEU A 86 13.84 -19.39 26.24
CA LEU A 86 14.24 -18.02 25.87
C LEU A 86 14.69 -17.91 24.41
N VAL A 87 15.42 -18.89 23.89
CA VAL A 87 15.83 -18.94 22.48
C VAL A 87 14.62 -19.07 21.54
N ILE A 88 13.64 -19.89 21.90
CA ILE A 88 12.41 -20.04 21.10
C ILE A 88 11.57 -18.75 21.15
N ALA A 89 11.49 -18.11 22.31
CA ALA A 89 10.78 -16.84 22.48
C ALA A 89 11.43 -15.71 21.67
N SER A 90 12.75 -15.61 21.64
CA SER A 90 13.45 -14.61 20.84
C SER A 90 13.28 -14.86 19.33
N ALA A 91 13.28 -16.12 18.90
CA ALA A 91 12.96 -16.49 17.51
C ALA A 91 11.52 -16.11 17.14
N ALA A 92 10.55 -16.33 18.04
CA ALA A 92 9.17 -15.91 17.82
C ALA A 92 9.04 -14.37 17.72
N ALA A 93 9.79 -13.62 18.54
CA ALA A 93 9.83 -12.16 18.48
C ALA A 93 10.43 -11.67 17.15
N ALA A 94 11.54 -12.27 16.71
CA ALA A 94 12.15 -11.96 15.42
C ALA A 94 11.21 -12.26 14.24
N LEU A 95 10.52 -13.41 14.28
CA LEU A 95 9.53 -13.76 13.27
C LEU A 95 8.35 -12.79 13.25
N THR A 96 7.87 -12.39 14.43
CA THR A 96 6.79 -11.39 14.56
C THR A 96 7.23 -10.08 13.91
N SER A 97 8.40 -9.57 14.27
CA SER A 97 8.99 -8.38 13.67
C SER A 97 9.13 -8.50 12.14
N TRP A 98 9.57 -9.67 11.64
CA TRP A 98 9.63 -9.92 10.20
C TRP A 98 8.25 -9.87 9.53
N THR A 99 7.22 -10.45 10.14
CA THR A 99 5.86 -10.45 9.58
C THR A 99 5.22 -9.07 9.58
N GLU A 100 5.56 -8.24 10.58
CA GLU A 100 5.15 -6.82 10.63
C GLU A 100 5.89 -6.01 9.56
N PHE A 101 7.21 -6.21 9.44
CA PHE A 101 8.02 -5.56 8.42
C PHE A 101 7.62 -5.95 6.99
N ALA A 102 7.29 -7.23 6.76
CA ALA A 102 6.87 -7.74 5.46
C ALA A 102 5.57 -7.09 4.96
N ASP A 103 4.79 -6.51 5.87
CA ASP A 103 3.53 -5.78 5.66
C ASP A 103 2.61 -6.46 4.64
N THR A 104 2.58 -7.80 4.71
CA THR A 104 1.90 -8.65 3.73
C THR A 104 0.39 -8.42 3.74
N GLY A 105 -0.15 -8.01 4.90
CA GLY A 105 -1.55 -7.62 5.05
C GLY A 105 -1.91 -6.40 4.21
N ARG A 106 -1.17 -5.29 4.34
CA ARG A 106 -1.43 -4.07 3.56
C ARG A 106 -1.28 -4.32 2.06
N LYS A 107 -0.31 -5.15 1.65
CA LYS A 107 -0.15 -5.55 0.24
C LYS A 107 -1.38 -6.29 -0.29
N VAL A 108 -1.90 -7.27 0.47
CA VAL A 108 -3.08 -8.05 0.07
C VAL A 108 -4.33 -7.18 -0.03
N GLU A 109 -4.55 -6.31 0.96
CA GLU A 109 -5.69 -5.40 0.98
C GLU A 109 -5.68 -4.47 -0.24
N ARG A 110 -4.51 -3.87 -0.56
CA ARG A 110 -4.34 -3.02 -1.74
C ARG A 110 -4.63 -3.75 -3.05
N TYR A 111 -4.04 -4.94 -3.27
CA TYR A 111 -4.33 -5.72 -4.47
C TYR A 111 -5.80 -6.11 -4.57
N THR A 112 -6.42 -6.47 -3.45
CA THR A 112 -7.84 -6.86 -3.44
C THR A 112 -8.72 -5.68 -3.82
N ARG A 113 -8.44 -4.49 -3.27
CA ARG A 113 -9.14 -3.25 -3.63
C ARG A 113 -8.96 -2.91 -5.11
N ALA A 114 -7.73 -2.96 -5.61
CA ALA A 114 -7.45 -2.70 -7.03
C ALA A 114 -8.17 -3.69 -7.95
N VAL A 115 -8.25 -4.98 -7.58
CA VAL A 115 -9.03 -5.98 -8.34
C VAL A 115 -10.51 -5.61 -8.39
N VAL A 116 -11.12 -5.28 -7.25
CA VAL A 116 -12.54 -4.89 -7.19
C VAL A 116 -12.81 -3.65 -8.04
N GLU A 117 -11.95 -2.64 -7.96
CA GLU A 117 -12.08 -1.41 -8.74
C GLU A 117 -11.94 -1.67 -10.25
N LEU A 118 -10.99 -2.51 -10.68
CA LEU A 118 -10.83 -2.91 -12.07
C LEU A 118 -12.01 -3.78 -12.57
N GLU A 119 -12.54 -4.68 -11.74
CA GLU A 119 -13.73 -5.48 -12.06
C GLU A 119 -14.97 -4.61 -12.23
N ASN A 120 -15.16 -3.63 -11.34
CA ASN A 120 -16.23 -2.64 -11.45
C ASN A 120 -16.10 -1.81 -12.73
N LEU A 121 -14.87 -1.41 -13.10
CA LEU A 121 -14.61 -0.68 -14.35
C LEU A 121 -14.98 -1.51 -15.59
N VAL A 122 -14.57 -2.79 -15.62
CA VAL A 122 -14.92 -3.72 -16.71
C VAL A 122 -16.42 -3.99 -16.75
N SER A 123 -17.07 -4.13 -15.59
CA SER A 123 -18.52 -4.32 -15.49
C SER A 123 -19.28 -3.09 -16.00
N HIS A 124 -18.86 -1.90 -15.60
CA HIS A 124 -19.39 -0.63 -16.09
C HIS A 124 -19.25 -0.53 -17.61
N TRP A 125 -18.07 -0.82 -18.15
CA TRP A 125 -17.87 -0.84 -19.60
C TRP A 125 -18.83 -1.80 -20.32
N LYS A 126 -19.03 -3.00 -19.78
CA LYS A 126 -19.96 -3.97 -20.35
C LYS A 126 -21.42 -3.52 -20.30
N SER A 127 -21.80 -2.75 -19.27
CA SER A 127 -23.18 -2.26 -19.10
C SER A 127 -23.58 -1.17 -20.09
N LEU A 128 -22.61 -0.48 -20.71
CA LEU A 128 -22.87 0.60 -21.66
C LEU A 128 -23.32 0.08 -23.02
N THR A 129 -24.22 0.83 -23.66
CA THR A 129 -24.67 0.60 -25.05
C THR A 129 -23.56 0.98 -26.05
N GLU A 130 -23.67 0.54 -27.31
CA GLU A 130 -22.68 0.87 -28.35
C GLU A 130 -22.57 2.38 -28.61
N VAL A 131 -23.68 3.10 -28.50
CA VAL A 131 -23.72 4.57 -28.64
C VAL A 131 -22.96 5.24 -27.50
N GLU A 132 -23.15 4.78 -26.26
CA GLU A 132 -22.46 5.33 -25.09
C GLU A 132 -20.96 4.97 -25.09
N LYS A 133 -20.60 3.79 -25.59
CA LYS A 133 -19.19 3.37 -25.77
C LYS A 133 -18.46 4.20 -26.83
N ALA A 134 -19.17 4.65 -27.86
CA ALA A 134 -18.62 5.54 -28.88
C ALA A 134 -18.42 6.98 -28.38
N SER A 135 -18.97 7.34 -27.21
CA SER A 135 -18.80 8.67 -26.62
C SER A 135 -17.35 8.90 -26.17
N PRO A 136 -16.67 9.96 -26.63
CA PRO A 136 -15.31 10.29 -26.23
C PRO A 136 -15.14 10.46 -24.71
N ILE A 137 -16.17 10.97 -24.03
CA ILE A 137 -16.16 11.17 -22.57
C ILE A 137 -16.10 9.83 -21.84
N THR A 138 -16.89 8.86 -22.29
CA THR A 138 -16.93 7.52 -21.70
C THR A 138 -15.61 6.80 -21.89
N ILE A 139 -15.04 6.88 -23.09
CA ILE A 139 -13.73 6.33 -23.42
C ILE A 139 -12.65 6.93 -22.53
N TYR A 140 -12.61 8.26 -22.44
CA TYR A 140 -11.66 8.98 -21.61
C TYR A 140 -11.75 8.58 -20.14
N ASN A 141 -12.97 8.49 -19.60
CA ASN A 141 -13.19 8.07 -18.20
C ASN A 141 -12.68 6.66 -17.95
N VAL A 142 -12.93 5.70 -18.85
CA VAL A 142 -12.45 4.33 -18.66
C VAL A 142 -10.93 4.23 -18.68
N VAL A 143 -10.28 4.95 -19.59
CA VAL A 143 -8.82 4.97 -19.68
C VAL A 143 -8.21 5.62 -18.44
N ILE A 144 -8.69 6.81 -18.05
CA ILE A 144 -8.16 7.54 -16.89
C ILE A 144 -8.39 6.79 -15.59
N THR A 145 -9.61 6.29 -15.35
CA THR A 145 -9.89 5.53 -14.13
C THR A 145 -9.05 4.26 -14.09
N GLY A 146 -8.91 3.55 -15.21
CA GLY A 146 -8.07 2.36 -15.29
C GLY A 146 -6.59 2.66 -15.00
N GLU A 147 -6.02 3.69 -15.64
CA GLU A 147 -4.62 4.07 -15.41
C GLU A 147 -4.40 4.66 -14.01
N SER A 148 -5.37 5.35 -13.43
CA SER A 148 -5.31 5.83 -12.04
C SER A 148 -5.16 4.65 -11.08
N ILE A 149 -6.03 3.64 -11.19
CA ILE A 149 -5.98 2.45 -10.32
C ILE A 149 -4.62 1.74 -10.42
N ILE A 150 -4.08 1.61 -11.64
CA ILE A 150 -2.77 0.96 -11.85
C ILE A 150 -1.62 1.85 -11.35
N SER A 151 -1.71 3.16 -11.55
CA SER A 151 -0.70 4.13 -11.10
C SER A 151 -0.66 4.24 -9.57
N ASP A 152 -1.81 4.26 -8.91
CA ASP A 152 -1.92 4.34 -7.46
C ASP A 152 -1.21 3.15 -6.80
N GLU A 153 -1.35 1.95 -7.38
CA GLU A 153 -0.61 0.77 -6.92
C GLU A 153 0.90 0.96 -7.11
N ARG A 154 1.36 1.44 -8.27
CA ARG A 154 2.80 1.71 -8.50
C ARG A 154 3.36 2.73 -7.51
N VAL A 155 2.62 3.81 -7.24
CA VAL A 155 3.01 4.84 -6.27
C VAL A 155 3.03 4.27 -4.86
N ALA A 156 2.08 3.41 -4.50
CA ALA A 156 2.04 2.73 -3.20
C ALA A 156 3.29 1.85 -2.98
N TRP A 157 3.84 1.24 -4.04
CA TRP A 157 5.08 0.47 -3.94
C TRP A 157 6.31 1.35 -3.70
N VAL A 158 6.41 2.46 -4.45
CA VAL A 158 7.54 3.40 -4.33
C VAL A 158 7.51 4.12 -2.98
N SER A 159 6.35 4.57 -2.53
CA SER A 159 6.20 5.24 -1.22
C SER A 159 6.48 4.30 -0.04
N THR A 160 6.14 3.01 -0.15
CA THR A 160 6.51 2.00 0.86
C THR A 160 8.03 1.77 0.87
N ALA A 161 8.72 1.90 -0.26
CA ALA A 161 10.18 1.78 -0.36
C ALA A 161 10.94 3.04 0.09
N GLN A 162 10.32 4.23 0.00
CA GLN A 162 10.94 5.52 0.34
C GLN A 162 10.69 6.01 1.77
N LYS A 163 10.03 5.22 2.64
CA LYS A 163 9.82 5.61 4.03
C LYS A 163 11.15 5.60 4.81
N SER A 164 11.90 6.68 4.64
CA SER A 164 13.08 7.06 5.40
C SER A 164 12.62 7.58 6.78
N PRO A 165 13.42 7.43 7.85
CA PRO A 165 12.94 7.47 9.24
C PRO A 165 12.74 8.88 9.82
N ASN A 166 12.31 9.86 9.01
CA ASN A 166 12.09 11.22 9.50
C ASN A 166 10.64 11.67 9.26
N GLU A 167 9.71 10.95 9.86
CA GLU A 167 8.37 11.45 10.14
C GLU A 167 8.27 11.58 11.66
N LYS A 168 8.69 12.76 12.14
CA LYS A 168 8.45 13.19 13.51
C LYS A 168 6.94 13.38 13.66
N ASP A 169 6.35 12.52 14.48
CA ASP A 169 5.04 12.74 15.08
C ASP A 169 5.18 13.93 16.05
N ASP A 170 4.80 15.11 15.57
CA ASP A 170 4.74 16.34 16.34
C ASP A 170 3.30 16.90 16.23
N GLY A 171 2.67 17.05 17.39
CA GLY A 171 1.32 17.59 17.58
C GLY A 171 0.46 16.64 18.42
N GLY A 172 0.17 16.88 19.69
CA GLY A 172 0.37 18.05 20.54
C GLY A 172 -0.59 17.90 21.72
N ASP A 173 -0.08 18.13 22.93
CA ASP A 173 -0.84 18.26 24.18
C ASP A 173 -1.96 19.30 24.07
N ASP A 174 -3.09 19.13 24.77
CA ASP A 174 -3.35 19.83 26.05
C ASP A 174 -4.76 19.59 26.66
N LYS A 175 -4.76 19.57 28.01
CA LYS A 175 -5.78 19.75 29.08
C LYS A 175 -6.90 18.75 29.40
N GLY A 176 -6.82 18.29 30.66
CA GLY A 176 -7.97 18.31 31.58
C GLY A 176 -7.78 17.48 32.86
N GLY A 177 -7.25 18.08 33.95
CA GLY A 177 -7.16 17.38 35.24
C GLY A 177 -6.59 18.22 36.39
N GLU A 178 -7.42 19.10 36.96
CA GLU A 178 -7.16 19.89 38.16
C GLU A 178 -7.36 19.07 39.45
N LYS A 179 -6.43 19.16 40.41
CA LYS A 179 -6.65 19.59 41.82
C LYS A 179 -5.45 19.22 42.72
N GLY A 180 -4.92 20.23 43.41
CA GLY A 180 -3.75 20.12 44.26
C GLY A 180 -4.01 19.80 45.72
N LYS A 181 -2.91 19.71 46.48
CA LYS A 181 -2.83 20.16 47.88
C LYS A 181 -1.37 20.31 48.29
N VAL A 182 -0.99 21.54 48.62
CA VAL A 182 0.27 21.95 49.24
C VAL A 182 0.23 21.63 50.73
N SER A 183 1.31 21.08 51.29
CA SER A 183 1.76 21.31 52.67
C SER A 183 3.12 20.65 52.89
N LYS A 184 4.14 21.45 53.23
CA LYS A 184 5.12 21.11 54.28
C LYS A 184 5.93 22.33 54.71
N GLU A 185 6.00 22.46 56.04
CA GLU A 185 6.65 23.47 56.85
C GLU A 185 8.19 23.38 56.80
N GLY A 186 8.87 24.43 57.29
CA GLY A 186 10.30 24.73 57.16
C GLY A 186 11.28 23.86 57.97
N PRO A 187 12.56 24.29 58.10
CA PRO A 187 12.90 25.15 59.25
C PRO A 187 14.05 26.20 59.06
N ARG A 188 13.91 27.32 59.81
CA ARG A 188 14.84 28.07 60.68
C ARG A 188 16.23 28.63 60.20
N GLN A 189 16.35 29.95 60.47
CA GLN A 189 17.47 30.72 61.10
C GLN A 189 18.76 30.98 60.27
N ALA A 190 19.53 32.07 60.40
CA ALA A 190 19.44 33.40 61.03
C ALA A 190 20.69 34.24 60.61
N ALA A 191 20.73 35.53 61.00
CA ALA A 191 21.85 36.50 61.04
C ALA A 191 22.11 37.33 59.75
N SER A 192 21.86 38.65 59.75
CA SER A 192 22.71 39.79 60.26
C SER A 192 23.44 40.44 59.06
N GLY A 193 23.45 41.74 58.76
CA GLY A 193 22.92 42.97 59.34
C GLY A 193 23.45 44.18 58.51
N SER A 194 22.96 45.40 58.83
CA SER A 194 23.52 46.73 58.48
C SER A 194 23.43 47.26 57.04
N LYS A 195 22.64 48.34 56.82
CA LYS A 195 23.07 49.77 56.60
C LYS A 195 23.33 50.06 55.11
N VAL A 196 23.00 51.18 54.46
CA VAL A 196 22.66 52.58 54.83
C VAL A 196 22.18 53.31 53.55
N HIS A 197 21.13 54.14 53.64
CA HIS A 197 20.81 55.28 52.74
C HIS A 197 21.82 56.42 52.99
N PRO A 198 22.04 57.46 52.15
CA PRO A 198 21.08 58.22 51.34
C PRO A 198 21.70 58.61 49.95
N SER A 199 21.15 59.46 49.07
CA SER A 199 20.23 60.61 49.12
C SER A 199 19.48 60.72 47.80
#